data_AF-A0A840V0S6-F1
#
_entry.id   AF-A0A840V0S6-F1
#
_cell.length_a   1.000
_cell.length_b   1.000
_cell.length_c   1.000
_cell.angle_alpha   90.00
_cell.angle_beta   90.00
_cell.angle_gamma   90.00
#
_symmetry.space_group_name_H-M   'P 1'
#
loop_
_entity.id
_entity.type
_entity.pdbx_description
1 polymer ?
#
loop_
_entity_poly.entity_id
_entity_poly.type
_entity_poly.pdbx_seq_one_letter_code
_entity_poly.pdbx_strand_id
1 'polypeptide(L)'
;MMESRGLDQTEALTSLFWSIRLDQDARWRAEPLDVWKARIVSLVPQAEGWLQQIETGDQILTARYGDVRQWSWHKEGLVLLGDAAHAMSPQLGQGVNLALRDASTLAQCLERYPMSEALARYSAARRLQLTYYSWATRGLTPLFQSDFDGLALPRRWVFRTLQHLPPARWAMTRTMAGWVGR
;
A
#
# COMPACT_ATOMS: atom_id res chain seq x y z
N MET A 1 10.99 6.97 22.62
CA MET A 1 11.90 5.81 22.69
C MET A 1 11.02 4.64 23.13
N MET A 2 10.49 3.87 22.18
CA MET A 2 9.55 2.77 22.44
C MET A 2 10.40 1.54 22.72
N GLU A 3 10.34 1.01 23.94
CA GLU A 3 10.84 -0.34 24.22
C GLU A 3 10.10 -1.30 23.28
N SER A 4 10.83 -1.92 22.36
CA SER A 4 10.27 -3.02 21.60
C SER A 4 9.89 -4.08 22.62
N ARG A 5 8.59 -4.34 22.81
CA ARG A 5 8.14 -5.57 23.48
C ARG A 5 8.96 -6.69 22.86
N GLY A 6 9.71 -7.44 23.67
CA GLY A 6 10.57 -8.53 23.20
C GLY A 6 9.69 -9.60 22.58
N LEU A 7 9.33 -9.42 21.31
CA LEU A 7 8.56 -10.38 20.54
C LEU A 7 9.49 -11.55 20.25
N ASP A 8 9.21 -12.69 20.87
CA ASP A 8 9.86 -13.95 20.52
C ASP A 8 9.58 -14.22 19.03
N GLN A 9 10.65 -14.38 18.23
CA GLN A 9 10.54 -14.55 16.78
C GLN A 9 9.87 -15.87 16.38
N THR A 10 9.57 -16.74 17.34
CA THR A 10 8.90 -18.03 17.10
C THR A 10 7.38 -17.99 17.28
N GLU A 11 6.82 -16.93 17.85
CA GLU A 11 5.38 -16.84 18.11
C GLU A 11 4.61 -16.33 16.88
N ALA A 12 3.46 -16.94 16.58
CA ALA A 12 2.64 -16.55 15.45
C ALA A 12 1.96 -15.19 15.73
N LEU A 13 2.39 -14.15 15.02
CA LEU A 13 1.84 -12.80 15.15
C LEU A 13 0.79 -12.50 14.07
N THR A 14 -0.16 -11.64 14.42
CA THR A 14 -1.19 -11.13 13.51
C THR A 14 -1.10 -9.61 13.41
N SER A 15 -1.06 -9.07 12.19
CA SER A 15 -1.13 -7.63 11.96
C SER A 15 -2.57 -7.21 11.66
N LEU A 16 -3.10 -6.27 12.44
CA LEU A 16 -4.42 -5.68 12.24
C LEU A 16 -4.26 -4.23 11.73
N PHE A 17 -4.95 -3.89 10.65
CA PHE A 17 -4.99 -2.53 10.11
C PHE A 17 -6.42 -1.98 10.21
N TRP A 18 -6.57 -0.82 10.83
CA TRP A 18 -7.83 -0.10 10.92
C TRP A 18 -7.70 1.24 10.20
N SER A 19 -8.38 1.39 9.07
CA SER A 19 -8.28 2.57 8.22
C SER A 19 -9.41 3.55 8.54
N ILE A 20 -9.04 4.77 8.91
CA ILE A 20 -9.95 5.90 9.08
C ILE A 20 -9.51 7.05 8.17
N ARG A 21 -10.40 8.02 7.95
CA ARG A 21 -10.02 9.28 7.32
C ARG A 21 -9.14 10.09 8.27
N LEU A 22 -8.14 10.79 7.72
CA LEU A 22 -7.18 11.56 8.53
C LEU A 22 -7.83 12.70 9.34
N ASP A 23 -8.93 13.25 8.86
CA ASP A 23 -9.71 14.28 9.56
C ASP A 23 -10.51 13.72 10.75
N GLN A 24 -10.65 12.40 10.86
CA GLN A 24 -11.34 11.72 11.95
C GLN A 24 -10.39 11.20 13.04
N ASP A 25 -9.06 11.28 12.84
CA ASP A 25 -8.04 10.72 13.76
C ASP A 25 -8.21 11.24 15.20
N ALA A 26 -8.33 12.55 15.38
CA ALA A 26 -8.52 13.15 16.71
C ALA A 26 -9.82 12.68 17.40
N ARG A 27 -10.92 12.60 16.63
CA ARG A 27 -12.22 12.14 17.14
C ARG A 27 -12.18 10.67 17.51
N TRP A 28 -11.57 9.83 16.67
CA TRP A 28 -11.44 8.40 16.91
C TRP A 28 -10.55 8.12 18.13
N ARG A 29 -9.45 8.86 18.30
CA ARG A 29 -8.58 8.75 19.49
C ARG A 29 -9.24 9.18 20.79
N ALA A 30 -10.22 10.08 20.74
CA ALA A 30 -10.99 10.50 21.91
C ALA A 30 -12.12 9.53 22.27
N GLU A 31 -12.46 8.59 21.39
CA GLU A 31 -13.50 7.59 21.63
C GLU A 31 -12.99 6.51 22.61
N PRO A 32 -13.82 6.04 23.57
CA PRO A 32 -13.43 4.95 24.44
C PRO A 32 -13.06 3.69 23.64
N LEU A 33 -11.91 3.10 23.95
CA LEU A 33 -11.33 1.96 23.23
C LEU A 33 -12.30 0.78 23.12
N ASP A 34 -13.11 0.55 24.15
CA ASP A 34 -14.10 -0.55 24.18
C ASP A 34 -15.19 -0.42 23.13
N VAL A 35 -15.56 0.83 22.77
CA VAL A 35 -16.56 1.07 21.71
C VAL A 35 -16.01 0.62 20.36
N TRP A 36 -14.73 0.91 20.09
CA TRP A 36 -14.06 0.45 18.88
C TRP A 36 -13.87 -1.07 18.87
N LYS A 37 -13.45 -1.67 19.99
CA LYS A 37 -13.31 -3.13 20.11
C LYS A 37 -14.65 -3.84 19.85
N ALA A 38 -15.74 -3.35 20.44
CA ALA A 38 -17.08 -3.90 20.25
C ALA A 38 -17.52 -3.85 18.78
N ARG A 39 -17.18 -2.78 18.04
CA ARG A 39 -17.41 -2.71 16.58
C ARG A 39 -16.63 -3.76 15.81
N ILE A 40 -15.39 -4.05 16.19
CA ILE A 40 -14.62 -5.09 15.49
C ILE A 40 -15.19 -6.47 15.81
N VAL A 41 -15.51 -6.75 17.08
CA VAL A 41 -16.08 -8.04 17.50
C VAL A 41 -17.43 -8.31 16.82
N SER A 42 -18.26 -7.28 16.57
CA SER A 42 -19.52 -7.47 15.85
C SER A 42 -19.33 -7.85 14.37
N LEU A 43 -18.19 -7.48 13.77
CA LEU A 43 -17.83 -7.83 12.39
C LEU A 43 -17.07 -9.15 12.31
N VAL A 44 -16.17 -9.39 13.27
CA VAL A 44 -15.26 -10.54 13.33
C VAL A 44 -15.18 -11.02 14.79
N PRO A 45 -16.12 -11.87 15.24
CA PRO A 45 -16.16 -12.35 16.63
C PRO A 45 -14.87 -13.02 17.09
N GLN A 46 -14.17 -13.69 16.17
CA GLN A 46 -12.90 -14.40 16.45
C GLN A 46 -11.77 -13.46 16.87
N ALA A 47 -11.88 -12.15 16.60
CA ALA A 47 -10.85 -11.18 16.96
C ALA A 47 -10.85 -10.79 18.45
N GLU A 48 -11.86 -11.19 19.22
CA GLU A 48 -12.03 -10.77 20.63
C GLU A 48 -10.77 -11.03 21.47
N GLY A 49 -10.21 -12.24 21.40
CA GLY A 49 -9.00 -12.61 22.16
C GLY A 49 -7.76 -11.80 21.78
N TRP A 50 -7.62 -11.39 20.51
CA TRP A 50 -6.52 -10.55 20.07
C TRP A 50 -6.70 -9.10 20.53
N LEU A 51 -7.95 -8.59 20.50
CA LEU A 51 -8.26 -7.22 20.92
C LEU A 51 -8.09 -6.99 22.42
N GLN A 52 -8.21 -8.04 23.25
CA GLN A 52 -7.93 -7.96 24.68
C GLN A 52 -6.48 -7.57 24.99
N GLN A 53 -5.53 -7.86 24.07
CA GLN A 53 -4.11 -7.51 24.23
C GLN A 53 -3.82 -6.01 24.05
N ILE A 54 -4.79 -5.25 23.53
CA ILE A 54 -4.72 -3.80 23.34
C ILE A 54 -5.39 -3.15 24.55
N GLU A 55 -4.62 -2.68 25.52
CA GLU A 55 -5.12 -2.11 26.77
C GLU A 55 -5.35 -0.61 26.65
N THR A 56 -4.52 0.07 25.86
CA THR A 56 -4.50 1.53 25.73
C THR A 56 -4.48 1.94 24.26
N GLY A 57 -5.04 3.11 23.95
CA GLY A 57 -5.02 3.68 22.60
C GLY A 57 -3.62 3.99 22.07
N ASP A 58 -2.65 4.18 22.96
CA ASP A 58 -1.24 4.44 22.59
C ASP A 58 -0.53 3.21 22.02
N GLN A 59 -1.05 2.01 22.27
CA GLN A 59 -0.60 0.79 21.60
C GLN A 59 -1.02 0.72 20.13
N ILE A 60 -1.92 1.60 19.68
CA ILE A 60 -2.37 1.68 18.29
C ILE A 60 -1.61 2.77 17.54
N LEU A 61 -0.73 2.32 16.64
CA LEU A 61 0.09 3.20 15.81
C LEU A 61 -0.74 3.80 14.67
N THR A 62 -0.75 5.13 14.55
CA THR A 62 -1.30 5.80 13.37
C THR A 62 -0.25 5.79 12.25
N ALA A 63 -0.54 5.07 11.17
CA ALA A 63 0.17 5.20 9.91
C ALA A 63 -0.54 6.24 9.03
N ARG A 64 0.22 7.18 8.46
CA ARG A 64 -0.29 8.16 7.49
C ARG A 64 0.22 7.80 6.10
N TYR A 65 -0.68 7.74 5.14
CA TYR A 65 -0.35 7.49 3.75
C TYR A 65 -0.30 8.81 2.99
N GLY A 66 0.77 9.01 2.21
CA GLY A 66 0.91 10.12 1.26
C GLY A 66 0.94 9.60 -0.18
N ASP A 67 0.45 10.41 -1.13
CA ASP A 67 0.70 10.22 -2.56
C ASP A 67 1.86 11.13 -2.95
N VAL A 68 2.99 10.55 -3.36
CA VAL A 68 4.17 11.30 -3.80
C VAL A 68 4.29 11.15 -5.31
N ARG A 69 4.37 12.28 -6.00
CA ARG A 69 4.62 12.34 -7.44
C ARG A 69 5.83 13.20 -7.75
N GLN A 70 6.82 12.57 -8.36
CA GLN A 70 7.96 13.26 -8.93
C GLN A 70 7.95 13.12 -10.45
N TRP A 71 8.11 14.25 -11.15
CA TRP A 71 8.17 14.31 -12.62
C TRP A 71 9.52 13.86 -13.17
N SER A 72 10.58 14.03 -12.37
CA SER A 72 11.90 13.48 -12.61
C SER A 72 12.39 12.73 -11.38
N TRP A 73 12.98 11.56 -11.57
CA TRP A 73 13.52 10.72 -10.50
C TRP A 73 15.05 10.77 -10.43
N HIS A 74 15.68 11.57 -11.28
CA HIS A 74 17.13 11.73 -11.24
C HIS A 74 17.58 13.14 -11.63
N LYS A 75 18.78 13.46 -11.16
CA LYS A 75 19.63 14.57 -11.59
C LYS A 75 21.07 14.07 -11.57
N GLU A 76 22.01 14.92 -11.98
CA GLU A 76 23.43 14.60 -11.84
C GLU A 76 23.76 14.28 -10.37
N GLY A 77 24.33 13.09 -10.13
CA GLY A 77 24.71 12.62 -8.79
C GLY A 77 23.56 12.31 -7.82
N LEU A 78 22.30 12.37 -8.25
CA LEU A 78 21.14 12.17 -7.37
C LEU A 78 20.07 11.31 -8.05
N VAL A 79 19.52 10.35 -7.31
CA VAL A 79 18.39 9.53 -7.74
C VAL A 79 17.37 9.35 -6.61
N LEU A 80 16.09 9.40 -6.95
CA LEU A 80 14.96 9.09 -6.08
C LEU A 80 14.41 7.72 -6.47
N LEU A 81 14.07 6.91 -5.46
CA LEU A 81 13.47 5.59 -5.64
C LEU A 81 12.52 5.26 -4.49
N GLY A 82 11.64 4.27 -4.68
CA GLY A 82 10.62 3.91 -3.71
C GLY A 82 9.67 5.07 -3.39
N ASP A 83 9.22 5.16 -2.13
CA ASP A 83 8.23 6.14 -1.69
C ASP A 83 8.67 7.60 -1.89
N ALA A 84 9.99 7.87 -1.85
CA ALA A 84 10.52 9.21 -2.13
C ALA A 84 10.29 9.66 -3.59
N ALA A 85 10.16 8.71 -4.52
CA ALA A 85 9.89 8.97 -5.93
C ALA A 85 8.41 8.82 -6.29
N HIS A 86 7.72 7.83 -5.71
CA HIS A 86 6.40 7.39 -6.16
C HIS A 86 5.55 6.69 -5.07
N ALA A 87 5.54 7.21 -3.84
CA ALA A 87 4.63 6.71 -2.80
C ALA A 87 3.18 6.66 -3.33
N MET A 88 2.56 5.49 -3.23
CA MET A 88 1.24 5.22 -3.78
C MET A 88 0.33 4.57 -2.74
N SER A 89 -0.97 4.64 -2.99
CA SER A 89 -1.96 4.09 -2.07
C SER A 89 -1.80 2.55 -1.96
N PRO A 90 -1.95 1.96 -0.75
CA PRO A 90 -1.49 0.61 -0.45
C PRO A 90 -2.39 -0.52 -0.99
N GLN A 91 -3.45 -0.21 -1.74
CA GLN A 91 -4.49 -1.18 -2.12
C GLN A 91 -3.96 -2.38 -2.90
N LEU A 92 -2.82 -2.24 -3.59
CA LEU A 92 -2.20 -3.32 -4.34
C LEU A 92 -1.07 -4.04 -3.58
N GLY A 93 -0.65 -3.52 -2.42
CA GLY A 93 0.46 -4.06 -1.64
C GLY A 93 1.81 -4.07 -2.37
N GLN A 94 1.99 -3.22 -3.40
CA GLN A 94 3.15 -3.28 -4.29
C GLN A 94 4.28 -2.31 -3.95
N GLY A 95 4.11 -1.40 -2.98
CA GLY A 95 5.12 -0.36 -2.68
C GLY A 95 6.53 -0.91 -2.47
N VAL A 96 6.65 -1.91 -1.57
CA VAL A 96 7.94 -2.59 -1.31
C VAL A 96 8.48 -3.31 -2.54
N ASN A 97 7.63 -4.04 -3.27
CA ASN A 97 8.04 -4.75 -4.48
C ASN A 97 8.57 -3.78 -5.56
N LEU A 98 7.95 -2.62 -5.71
CA LEU A 98 8.38 -1.59 -6.65
C LEU A 98 9.70 -0.96 -6.21
N ALA A 99 9.85 -0.63 -4.92
CA ALA A 99 11.09 -0.09 -4.37
C ALA A 99 12.28 -1.07 -4.54
N LEU A 100 12.08 -2.36 -4.25
CA LEU A 100 13.10 -3.39 -4.45
C LEU A 100 13.50 -3.52 -5.93
N ARG A 101 12.53 -3.41 -6.83
CA ARG A 101 12.80 -3.40 -8.27
C ARG A 101 13.50 -2.15 -8.74
N ASP A 102 13.20 -1.00 -8.15
CA ASP A 102 13.95 0.23 -8.45
C ASP A 102 15.42 0.04 -8.06
N ALA A 103 15.69 -0.45 -6.86
CA ALA A 103 17.05 -0.73 -6.39
C ALA A 103 17.78 -1.73 -7.32
N SER A 104 17.13 -2.84 -7.67
CA SER A 104 17.69 -3.82 -8.60
C SER A 104 17.96 -3.25 -10.00
N THR A 105 17.02 -2.47 -10.55
CA THR A 105 17.17 -1.85 -11.88
C THR A 105 18.28 -0.80 -11.86
N LEU A 106 18.33 0.01 -10.81
CA LEU A 106 19.37 1.02 -10.64
C LEU A 106 20.76 0.38 -10.58
N ALA A 107 20.92 -0.68 -9.78
CA ALA A 107 22.17 -1.43 -9.70
C ALA A 107 22.61 -1.96 -11.08
N GLN A 108 21.71 -2.59 -11.84
CA GLN A 108 22.00 -3.08 -13.19
C GLN A 108 22.40 -1.94 -14.16
N CYS A 109 21.75 -0.78 -14.08
CA CYS A 109 22.11 0.36 -14.91
C CYS A 109 23.48 0.94 -14.55
N LEU A 110 23.81 1.03 -13.26
CA LEU A 110 25.11 1.50 -12.79
C LEU A 110 26.25 0.54 -13.14
N GLU A 111 25.98 -0.77 -13.20
CA GLU A 111 26.95 -1.77 -13.62
C GLU A 111 27.22 -1.73 -15.13
N ARG A 112 26.19 -1.46 -15.93
CA ARG A 112 26.25 -1.59 -17.40
C ARG A 112 26.61 -0.31 -18.15
N TYR A 113 26.35 0.86 -17.56
CA TYR A 113 26.47 2.15 -18.24
C TYR A 113 27.34 3.11 -17.44
N PRO A 114 28.03 4.07 -18.10
CA PRO A 114 28.71 5.14 -17.40
C PRO A 114 27.70 5.98 -16.60
N MET A 115 28.16 6.60 -15.51
CA MET A 115 27.30 7.39 -14.61
C MET A 115 26.52 8.49 -15.33
N SER A 116 27.09 9.09 -16.38
CA SER A 116 26.45 10.10 -17.24
C SER A 116 25.15 9.61 -17.91
N GLU A 117 25.00 8.30 -18.12
CA GLU A 117 23.82 7.69 -18.75
C GLU A 117 23.01 6.82 -17.80
N ALA A 118 23.63 6.21 -16.79
CA ALA A 118 23.03 5.18 -15.96
C ALA A 118 21.71 5.63 -15.31
N LEU A 119 21.64 6.84 -14.76
CA LEU A 119 20.44 7.35 -14.09
C LEU A 119 19.29 7.64 -15.06
N ALA A 120 19.61 8.11 -16.26
CA ALA A 120 18.64 8.33 -17.33
C ALA A 120 18.07 6.99 -17.83
N ARG A 121 18.93 5.98 -18.01
CA ARG A 121 18.54 4.61 -18.38
C ARG A 121 17.65 3.96 -17.33
N TYR A 122 18.01 4.10 -16.05
CA TYR A 122 17.17 3.67 -14.93
C TYR A 122 15.78 4.31 -15.02
N SER A 123 15.72 5.64 -15.14
CA SER A 123 14.45 6.37 -15.16
C SER A 123 13.57 5.96 -16.35
N ALA A 124 14.18 5.77 -17.53
CA ALA A 124 13.46 5.28 -18.71
C ALA A 124 12.91 3.86 -18.50
N ALA A 125 13.72 2.95 -17.95
CA ALA A 125 13.32 1.56 -17.69
C ALA A 125 12.17 1.44 -16.69
N ARG A 126 12.13 2.31 -15.67
CA ARG A 126 11.07 2.27 -14.64
C ARG A 126 9.80 3.01 -15.03
N ARG A 127 9.86 3.91 -16.01
CA ARG A 127 8.76 4.84 -16.33
C ARG A 127 7.44 4.14 -16.63
N LEU A 128 7.45 3.13 -17.49
CA LEU A 128 6.22 2.46 -17.92
C LEU A 128 5.56 1.69 -16.78
N GLN A 129 6.34 0.93 -16.01
CA GLN A 129 5.85 0.19 -14.85
C GLN A 129 5.27 1.12 -13.78
N LEU A 130 6.01 2.16 -13.39
CA LEU A 130 5.56 3.10 -12.35
C LEU A 130 4.33 3.90 -12.80
N THR A 131 4.26 4.29 -14.08
CA THR A 131 3.07 4.97 -14.62
C THR A 131 1.83 4.06 -14.57
N TYR A 132 1.99 2.78 -14.92
CA TYR A 132 0.91 1.79 -14.83
C TYR A 132 0.40 1.63 -13.41
N TYR A 133 1.28 1.40 -12.43
CA TYR A 133 0.86 1.21 -11.03
C TYR A 133 0.27 2.48 -10.41
N SER A 134 0.78 3.66 -10.76
CA SER A 134 0.19 4.94 -10.35
C SER A 134 -1.23 5.11 -10.90
N TRP A 135 -1.44 4.78 -12.18
CA TRP A 135 -2.75 4.86 -12.81
C TRP A 135 -3.73 3.81 -12.24
N ALA A 136 -3.29 2.56 -12.11
CA ALA A 136 -4.12 1.47 -11.58
C ALA A 136 -4.59 1.76 -10.15
N THR A 137 -3.67 2.19 -9.28
CA THR A 137 -3.98 2.54 -7.89
C THR A 137 -4.97 3.70 -7.82
N ARG A 138 -4.79 4.74 -8.66
CA ARG A 138 -5.73 5.88 -8.73
C ARG A 138 -7.10 5.48 -9.26
N GLY A 139 -7.18 4.63 -10.28
CA GLY A 139 -8.46 4.14 -10.82
C GLY A 139 -9.26 3.35 -9.79
N LEU A 140 -8.56 2.65 -8.89
CA LEU A 140 -9.18 1.89 -7.80
C LEU A 140 -9.50 2.75 -6.57
N THR A 141 -8.80 3.87 -6.36
CA THR A 141 -8.96 4.71 -5.17
C THR A 141 -10.43 5.14 -4.93
N PRO A 142 -11.18 5.66 -5.91
CA PRO A 142 -12.59 5.99 -5.74
C PRO A 142 -13.48 4.79 -5.38
N LEU A 143 -13.14 3.57 -5.81
CA LEU A 143 -13.95 2.37 -5.50
C LEU A 143 -13.80 1.92 -4.05
N PHE A 144 -12.69 2.29 -3.39
CA PHE A 144 -12.37 1.89 -2.02
C PHE A 144 -12.44 3.04 -1.00
N GLN A 145 -12.30 4.30 -1.45
CA GLN A 145 -12.26 5.49 -0.57
C GLN A 145 -13.38 6.51 -0.82
N SER A 146 -14.33 6.25 -1.72
CA SER A 146 -15.47 7.16 -1.94
C SER A 146 -16.55 6.99 -0.88
N ASP A 147 -17.04 8.10 -0.33
CA ASP A 147 -18.19 8.19 0.58
C ASP A 147 -19.55 8.10 -0.16
N PHE A 148 -19.54 7.81 -1.47
CA PHE A 148 -20.76 7.78 -2.27
C PHE A 148 -21.39 6.37 -2.30
N ASP A 149 -22.39 6.14 -1.45
CA ASP A 149 -23.11 4.86 -1.31
C ASP A 149 -23.77 4.37 -2.61
N GLY A 150 -24.08 5.27 -3.56
CA GLY A 150 -24.67 4.92 -4.86
C GLY A 150 -23.76 4.07 -5.76
N LEU A 151 -22.45 4.04 -5.50
CA LEU A 151 -21.50 3.17 -6.21
C LEU A 151 -21.37 1.78 -5.59
N ALA A 152 -21.96 1.53 -4.40
CA ALA A 152 -21.79 0.27 -3.68
C ALA A 152 -22.42 -0.92 -4.41
N LEU A 153 -23.59 -0.74 -5.03
CA LEU A 153 -24.32 -1.78 -5.77
C LEU A 153 -23.65 -2.11 -7.12
N PRO A 154 -23.33 -1.13 -7.99
CA PRO A 154 -22.55 -1.38 -9.20
C PRO A 154 -21.19 -2.02 -8.90
N ARG A 155 -20.48 -1.54 -7.86
CA ARG A 155 -19.21 -2.10 -7.41
C ARG A 155 -19.34 -3.59 -7.06
N ARG A 156 -20.33 -3.96 -6.23
CA ARG A 156 -20.56 -5.36 -5.83
C ARG A 156 -20.81 -6.27 -7.03
N TRP A 157 -21.60 -5.80 -8.00
CA TRP A 157 -21.92 -6.59 -9.20
C TRP A 157 -20.73 -6.71 -10.15
N VAL A 158 -20.01 -5.61 -10.40
CA VAL A 158 -18.81 -5.58 -11.25
C VAL A 158 -17.71 -6.47 -10.69
N PHE A 159 -17.37 -6.37 -9.40
CA PHE A 159 -16.36 -7.24 -8.79
C PHE A 159 -16.78 -8.71 -8.82
N ARG A 160 -18.06 -9.01 -8.56
CA ARG A 160 -18.60 -10.38 -8.63
C ARG A 160 -18.55 -10.95 -10.04
N THR A 161 -18.77 -10.14 -11.07
CA THR A 161 -18.72 -10.62 -12.46
C THR A 161 -17.28 -10.73 -12.97
N LEU A 162 -16.43 -9.76 -12.67
CA LEU A 162 -15.02 -9.75 -13.09
C LEU A 162 -14.21 -10.92 -12.52
N GLN A 163 -14.47 -11.34 -11.26
CA GLN A 163 -13.77 -12.50 -10.68
C GLN A 163 -14.06 -13.81 -11.42
N HIS A 164 -15.14 -13.89 -12.22
CA HIS A 164 -15.48 -15.09 -12.99
C HIS A 164 -14.98 -15.05 -14.43
N LEU A 165 -14.46 -13.91 -14.90
CA LEU A 165 -13.89 -13.78 -16.24
C LEU A 165 -12.40 -14.14 -16.23
N PRO A 166 -11.97 -15.22 -16.93
CA PRO A 166 -10.57 -15.63 -17.00
C PRO A 166 -9.57 -14.51 -17.38
N PRO A 167 -9.83 -13.63 -18.38
CA PRO A 167 -8.89 -12.57 -18.71
C PRO A 167 -8.74 -11.51 -17.60
N ALA A 168 -9.82 -11.21 -16.87
CA ALA A 168 -9.78 -10.28 -15.76
C ALA A 168 -8.97 -10.84 -14.58
N ARG A 169 -9.17 -12.13 -14.24
CA ARG A 169 -8.34 -12.84 -13.25
C ARG A 169 -6.86 -12.84 -13.65
N TRP A 170 -6.56 -13.12 -14.90
CA TRP A 170 -5.19 -13.13 -15.40
C TRP A 170 -4.52 -11.75 -15.30
N ALA A 171 -5.24 -10.69 -15.67
CA ALA A 171 -4.75 -9.32 -15.53
C ALA A 171 -4.50 -8.95 -14.06
N MET A 172 -5.41 -9.31 -13.14
CA MET A 172 -5.23 -9.11 -11.70
C MET A 172 -4.02 -9.88 -11.16
N THR A 173 -3.88 -11.16 -11.50
CA THR A 173 -2.75 -12.00 -11.08
C THR A 173 -1.43 -11.44 -11.57
N ARG A 174 -1.34 -11.00 -12.83
CA ARG A 174 -0.12 -10.36 -13.36
C ARG A 174 0.22 -9.07 -12.63
N THR A 175 -0.79 -8.28 -12.27
CA THR A 175 -0.62 -7.04 -11.52
C THR A 175 -0.09 -7.31 -10.11
N MET A 176 -0.69 -8.29 -9.42
CA MET A 176 -0.28 -8.71 -8.07
C MET A 176 1.11 -9.37 -8.06
N ALA A 177 1.43 -10.15 -9.09
CA ALA A 177 2.74 -10.79 -9.27
C ALA A 177 3.84 -9.82 -9.74
N GLY A 178 3.51 -8.54 -9.97
CA GLY A 178 4.48 -7.56 -10.45
C GLY A 178 4.84 -7.73 -11.94
N TRP A 179 4.13 -8.52 -12.74
CA TRP A 179 4.56 -8.86 -14.11
C TRP A 179 4.14 -7.85 -15.18
N VAL A 180 3.55 -6.73 -14.79
CA VAL A 180 3.15 -5.66 -15.73
C VAL A 180 4.31 -4.70 -15.96
N GLY A 181 4.56 -4.36 -17.23
CA GLY A 181 5.59 -3.39 -17.63
C GLY A 181 7.03 -3.88 -17.42
N ARG A 182 7.25 -5.20 -17.57
CA ARG A 182 8.59 -5.74 -17.85
C ARG A 182 9.05 -5.34 -19.24
#